data_AF-A0A2H1IX46-F1
#
_entry.id   AF-A0A2H1IX46-F1
#
_cell.length_a   1.000
_cell.length_b   1.000
_cell.length_c   1.000
_cell.angle_alpha   90.00
_cell.angle_beta   90.00
_cell.angle_gamma   90.00
#
_symmetry.space_group_name_H-M   'P 1'
#
loop_
_entity.id
_entity.type
_entity.pdbx_description
1 polymer ?
#
loop_
_entity_poly.entity_id
_entity_poly.type
_entity_poly.pdbx_seq_one_letter_code
_entity_poly.pdbx_strand_id
1 'polypeptide(L)'
;MSGKNIDKSGWDPRKCQAASKKRPGEQCGAYPVRGLTVCRAHGGASKKSRAAAARNLEQEKLARVARRLGTPHDNLDPAQALLDLVAAKAGEVEWLRHQVETLEHEGDLWWGETKVVAKDNPELGAQFDRTEEARQHIVYAMLHKAQDQLARYAAETLKAGVDERQVRVAERTGEQFEAVLTSLLTAINATPEQMRTAATEIPRILRDAAGGRT
;
A
#
# COMPACT_ATOMS: atom_id res chain seq x y z
N MET A 1 -6.17 -39.51 24.51
CA MET A 1 -7.38 -38.91 25.14
C MET A 1 -7.93 -37.87 24.20
N SER A 2 -9.17 -38.12 23.76
CA SER A 2 -9.87 -37.49 22.64
C SER A 2 -9.86 -35.95 22.71
N GLY A 3 -9.34 -35.31 21.67
CA GLY A 3 -9.41 -33.87 21.48
C GLY A 3 -10.85 -33.47 21.23
N LYS A 4 -11.55 -33.00 22.27
CA LYS A 4 -12.86 -32.36 22.12
C LYS A 4 -12.70 -31.22 21.11
N ASN A 5 -13.45 -31.26 20.02
CA ASN A 5 -13.65 -30.11 19.13
C ASN A 5 -14.40 -29.05 19.93
N ILE A 6 -13.64 -28.13 20.54
CA ILE A 6 -14.19 -26.99 21.25
C ILE A 6 -14.41 -25.91 20.19
N ASP A 7 -15.64 -25.42 20.06
CA ASP A 7 -15.90 -24.24 19.23
C ASP A 7 -15.15 -23.03 19.81
N LYS A 8 -14.32 -22.42 18.99
CA LYS A 8 -13.48 -21.25 19.34
C LYS A 8 -13.96 -19.96 18.68
N SER A 9 -15.08 -19.99 17.98
CA SER A 9 -15.61 -18.83 17.23
C SER A 9 -15.79 -17.57 18.09
N GLY A 10 -16.18 -17.72 19.36
CA GLY A 10 -16.36 -16.62 20.31
C GLY A 10 -15.16 -16.28 21.20
N TRP A 11 -13.97 -16.81 20.93
CA TRP A 11 -12.80 -16.61 21.80
C TRP A 11 -12.11 -15.27 21.53
N ASP A 12 -11.70 -14.55 22.59
CA ASP A 12 -10.94 -13.31 22.45
C ASP A 12 -9.51 -13.64 21.98
N PRO A 13 -9.07 -13.15 20.80
CA PRO A 13 -7.73 -13.44 20.29
C PRO A 13 -6.60 -12.93 21.19
N ARG A 14 -6.87 -11.94 22.06
CA ARG A 14 -5.89 -11.37 22.99
C ARG A 14 -5.64 -12.25 24.21
N LYS A 15 -6.48 -13.27 24.43
CA LYS A 15 -6.41 -14.19 25.58
C LYS A 15 -5.81 -15.53 25.17
N CYS A 16 -5.53 -16.35 26.17
CA CYS A 16 -4.96 -17.67 25.99
C CYS A 16 -5.91 -18.55 25.17
N GLN A 17 -5.41 -19.08 24.05
CA GLN A 17 -6.15 -19.92 23.09
C GLN A 17 -6.24 -21.39 23.53
N ALA A 18 -6.30 -21.62 24.84
CA ALA A 18 -6.52 -22.92 25.45
C ALA A 18 -7.77 -22.87 26.32
N ALA A 19 -8.51 -23.97 26.39
CA ALA A 19 -9.68 -24.07 27.24
C ALA A 19 -9.32 -23.98 28.72
N SER A 20 -10.19 -23.37 29.52
CA SER A 20 -10.03 -23.26 30.96
C SER A 20 -10.13 -24.64 31.62
N LYS A 21 -9.12 -25.02 32.41
CA LYS A 21 -9.19 -26.23 33.25
C LYS A 21 -10.22 -26.11 34.38
N LYS A 22 -10.52 -24.88 34.82
CA LYS A 22 -11.50 -24.62 35.90
C LYS A 22 -12.94 -24.59 35.39
N ARG A 23 -13.13 -24.25 34.12
CA ARG A 23 -14.45 -24.12 33.47
C ARG A 23 -14.37 -24.79 32.09
N PRO A 24 -14.54 -26.12 32.01
CA PRO A 24 -14.42 -26.86 30.77
C PRO A 24 -15.41 -26.33 29.72
N GLY A 25 -14.90 -25.97 28.53
CA GLY A 25 -15.70 -25.37 27.45
C GLY A 25 -15.52 -23.86 27.31
N GLU A 26 -15.05 -23.17 28.36
CA GLU A 26 -14.72 -21.74 28.28
C GLU A 26 -13.26 -21.50 27.88
N GLN A 27 -12.98 -20.33 27.31
CA GLN A 27 -11.62 -19.86 27.06
C GLN A 27 -10.88 -19.54 28.36
N CYS A 28 -9.58 -19.81 28.41
CA CYS A 28 -8.74 -19.32 29.50
C CYS A 28 -8.60 -17.79 29.46
N GLY A 29 -9.04 -17.09 30.52
CA GLY A 29 -8.98 -15.62 30.61
C GLY A 29 -7.58 -15.01 30.86
N ALA A 30 -6.54 -15.83 30.99
CA ALA A 30 -5.16 -15.35 31.16
C ALA A 30 -4.59 -14.81 29.84
N TYR A 31 -3.67 -13.85 29.92
CA TYR A 31 -2.95 -13.38 28.74
C TYR A 31 -1.89 -14.40 28.29
N PRO A 32 -1.69 -14.55 26.97
CA PRO A 32 -0.63 -15.40 26.46
C PRO A 32 0.75 -14.82 26.79
N VAL A 33 1.76 -15.68 26.82
CA VAL A 33 3.15 -15.22 26.85
C VAL A 33 3.46 -14.52 25.52
N ARG A 34 4.17 -13.39 25.54
CA ARG A 34 4.55 -12.66 24.31
C ARG A 34 5.21 -13.61 23.31
N GLY A 35 4.77 -13.54 22.04
CA GLY A 35 5.23 -14.43 20.97
C GLY A 35 4.52 -15.79 20.89
N LEU A 36 3.52 -16.06 21.75
CA LEU A 36 2.73 -17.29 21.77
C LEU A 36 1.23 -17.00 21.82
N THR A 37 0.42 -18.04 21.65
CA THR A 37 -1.04 -18.00 21.78
C THR A 37 -1.56 -18.57 23.10
N VAL A 38 -0.67 -19.08 23.97
CA VAL A 38 -1.04 -19.69 25.26
C VAL A 38 -0.31 -19.04 26.43
N CYS A 39 -0.94 -19.04 27.61
CA CYS A 39 -0.39 -18.50 28.83
C CYS A 39 0.67 -19.43 29.45
N ARG A 40 1.37 -18.95 30.49
CA ARG A 40 2.38 -19.75 31.21
C ARG A 40 1.82 -21.08 31.73
N ALA A 41 0.60 -21.08 32.27
CA ALA A 41 -0.06 -22.25 32.85
C ALA A 41 -0.56 -23.27 31.80
N HIS A 42 -0.79 -22.83 30.56
CA HIS A 42 -1.20 -23.68 29.43
C HIS A 42 -0.03 -23.98 28.48
N GLY A 43 1.19 -24.10 29.04
CA GLY A 43 2.37 -24.58 28.33
C GLY A 43 3.34 -23.49 27.86
N GLY A 44 2.97 -22.22 27.95
CA GLY A 44 3.83 -21.10 27.55
C GLY A 44 5.13 -20.96 28.36
N ALA A 45 5.23 -21.64 29.52
CA ALA A 45 6.44 -21.64 30.35
C ALA A 45 7.48 -22.70 29.95
N SER A 46 7.15 -23.65 29.06
CA SER A 46 8.07 -24.73 28.71
C SER A 46 9.31 -24.19 27.96
N LYS A 47 10.45 -24.89 28.08
CA LYS A 47 11.69 -24.53 27.36
C LYS A 47 11.46 -24.46 25.85
N LYS A 48 10.71 -25.41 25.28
CA LYS A 48 10.36 -25.46 23.86
C LYS A 48 9.48 -24.28 23.45
N SER A 49 8.46 -23.95 24.25
CA SER A 49 7.57 -22.82 23.99
C SER A 49 8.28 -21.49 24.10
N ARG A 50 9.18 -21.31 25.06
CA ARG A 50 10.01 -20.08 25.18
C ARG A 50 10.94 -19.91 23.98
N ALA A 51 11.56 -20.98 23.51
CA ALA A 51 12.37 -20.94 22.29
C ALA A 51 11.53 -20.59 21.05
N ALA A 52 10.32 -21.11 20.94
CA ALA A 52 9.38 -20.74 19.87
C ALA A 52 8.93 -19.27 19.99
N ALA A 53 8.64 -18.79 21.20
CA ALA A 53 8.28 -17.40 21.45
C ALA A 53 9.38 -16.44 20.99
N ALA A 54 10.64 -16.76 21.32
CA ALA A 54 11.79 -15.98 20.88
C ALA A 54 11.92 -15.93 19.35
N ARG A 55 11.76 -17.07 18.67
CA ARG A 55 11.77 -17.12 17.20
C ARG A 55 10.63 -16.31 16.58
N ASN A 56 9.41 -16.43 17.11
CA ASN A 56 8.25 -15.72 16.59
C ASN A 56 8.40 -14.19 16.74
N LEU A 57 8.91 -13.72 17.89
CA LEU A 57 9.17 -12.30 18.11
C LEU A 57 10.28 -11.78 17.18
N GLU A 58 11.30 -12.59 16.92
CA GLU A 58 12.35 -12.23 15.96
C GLU A 58 11.81 -12.13 14.54
N GLN A 59 11.00 -13.10 14.10
CA GLN A 59 10.30 -13.05 12.82
C GLN A 59 9.37 -11.83 12.72
N GLU A 60 8.65 -11.49 13.79
CA GLU A 60 7.80 -10.30 13.81
C GLU A 60 8.60 -9.00 13.67
N LYS A 61 9.76 -8.90 14.33
CA LYS A 61 10.68 -7.76 14.17
C LYS A 61 11.21 -7.68 12.75
N LEU A 62 11.67 -8.80 12.18
CA LEU A 62 12.15 -8.85 10.80
C LEU A 62 11.05 -8.46 9.81
N ALA A 63 9.84 -8.98 9.98
CA ALA A 63 8.69 -8.59 9.17
C ALA A 63 8.35 -7.11 9.31
N ARG A 64 8.48 -6.54 10.51
CA ARG A 64 8.27 -5.11 10.75
C ARG A 64 9.35 -4.26 10.07
N VAL A 65 10.61 -4.69 10.11
CA VAL A 65 11.73 -4.03 9.43
C VAL A 65 11.56 -4.12 7.92
N ALA A 66 11.23 -5.29 7.37
CA ALA A 66 10.94 -5.48 5.95
C ALA A 66 9.76 -4.61 5.48
N ARG A 67 8.70 -4.49 6.28
CA ARG A 67 7.58 -3.56 5.99
C ARG A 67 8.01 -2.09 5.99
N ARG A 68 8.98 -1.70 6.82
CA ARG A 68 9.46 -0.31 6.92
C ARG A 68 10.47 0.06 5.84
N LEU A 69 11.34 -0.87 5.46
CA LEU A 69 12.38 -0.65 4.45
C LEU A 69 11.90 -0.94 3.02
N GLY A 70 10.74 -1.55 2.87
CA GLY A 70 10.19 -1.99 1.59
C GLY A 70 10.50 -3.46 1.33
N THR A 71 9.57 -4.12 0.64
CA THR A 71 9.79 -5.47 0.10
C THR A 71 10.06 -5.32 -1.39
N PRO A 72 11.11 -5.95 -1.94
CA PRO A 72 11.37 -5.91 -3.39
C PRO A 72 10.14 -6.37 -4.18
N HIS A 73 9.85 -5.67 -5.28
CA HIS A 73 8.81 -6.09 -6.21
C HIS A 73 9.43 -7.01 -7.26
N ASP A 74 9.01 -8.27 -7.29
CA ASP A 74 9.58 -9.27 -8.21
C ASP A 74 9.13 -9.06 -9.68
N ASN A 75 7.98 -8.42 -9.90
CA ASN A 75 7.36 -8.23 -11.23
C ASN A 75 6.87 -6.79 -11.45
N LEU A 76 7.71 -5.80 -11.14
CA LEU A 76 7.37 -4.40 -11.40
C LEU A 76 7.65 -4.05 -12.87
N ASP A 77 6.66 -3.57 -13.63
CA ASP A 77 6.94 -2.89 -14.91
C ASP A 77 7.42 -1.46 -14.62
N PRO A 78 8.67 -1.10 -14.96
CA PRO A 78 9.20 0.22 -14.67
C PRO A 78 8.42 1.36 -15.33
N ALA A 79 7.83 1.11 -16.51
CA ALA A 79 7.02 2.11 -17.21
C ALA A 79 5.75 2.44 -16.44
N GLN A 80 5.01 1.41 -16.01
CA GLN A 80 3.82 1.58 -15.18
C GLN A 80 4.16 2.21 -13.83
N ALA A 81 5.26 1.79 -13.20
CA ALA A 81 5.70 2.35 -11.92
C ALA A 81 5.99 3.86 -11.99
N LEU A 82 6.59 4.34 -13.09
CA LEU A 82 6.83 5.77 -13.30
C LEU A 82 5.51 6.53 -13.48
N LEU A 83 4.56 5.99 -14.25
CA LEU A 83 3.24 6.59 -14.43
C LEU A 83 2.46 6.67 -13.12
N ASP A 84 2.47 5.60 -12.34
CA ASP A 84 1.82 5.55 -11.02
C ASP A 84 2.45 6.58 -10.08
N LEU A 85 3.78 6.75 -10.12
CA LEU A 85 4.49 7.73 -9.31
C LEU A 85 4.13 9.17 -9.70
N VAL A 86 4.01 9.46 -11.00
CA VAL A 86 3.54 10.77 -11.49
C VAL A 86 2.11 11.04 -11.02
N ALA A 87 1.20 10.08 -11.16
CA ALA A 87 -0.19 10.21 -10.75
C ALA A 87 -0.32 10.43 -9.23
N ALA A 88 0.38 9.62 -8.43
CA ALA A 88 0.39 9.75 -6.98
C ALA A 88 0.95 11.12 -6.53
N LYS A 89 2.04 11.57 -7.17
CA LYS A 89 2.64 12.87 -6.85
C LYS A 89 1.75 14.04 -7.27
N ALA A 90 1.00 13.92 -8.37
CA ALA A 90 0.02 14.91 -8.78
C ALA A 90 -1.11 15.05 -7.74
N GLY A 91 -1.63 13.93 -7.22
CA GLY A 91 -2.61 13.94 -6.13
C GLY A 91 -2.07 14.54 -4.83
N GLU A 92 -0.80 14.27 -4.49
CA GLU A 92 -0.15 14.90 -3.33
C GLU A 92 -0.03 16.42 -3.49
N VAL A 93 0.33 16.92 -4.69
CA VAL A 93 0.39 18.35 -4.98
C VAL A 93 -0.99 18.99 -4.84
N GLU A 94 -2.05 18.35 -5.35
CA GLU A 94 -3.42 18.84 -5.20
C GLU A 94 -3.84 18.92 -3.73
N TRP A 95 -3.59 17.86 -2.96
CA TRP A 95 -3.88 17.86 -1.53
C TRP A 95 -3.10 18.95 -0.78
N LEU A 96 -1.81 19.11 -1.05
CA LEU A 96 -0.99 20.16 -0.41
C LEU A 96 -1.44 21.58 -0.78
N ARG A 97 -1.91 21.81 -2.01
CA ARG A 97 -2.53 23.09 -2.38
C ARG A 97 -3.74 23.37 -1.52
N HIS A 98 -4.61 22.39 -1.33
CA HIS A 98 -5.77 22.54 -0.46
C HIS A 98 -5.36 22.80 1.00
N GLN A 99 -4.32 22.13 1.51
CA GLN A 99 -3.80 22.42 2.85
C GLN A 99 -3.28 23.86 2.97
N VAL A 100 -2.62 24.41 1.93
CA VAL A 100 -2.19 25.81 1.93
C VAL A 100 -3.39 26.77 1.98
N GLU A 101 -4.48 26.47 1.28
CA GLU A 101 -5.71 27.28 1.32
C GLU A 101 -6.34 27.35 2.72
N THR A 102 -6.13 26.33 3.55
CA THR A 102 -6.63 26.30 4.94
C THR A 102 -5.80 27.12 5.92
N LEU A 103 -4.64 27.64 5.52
CA LEU A 103 -3.78 28.45 6.40
C LEU A 103 -4.31 29.87 6.53
N GLU A 104 -4.27 30.43 7.74
CA GLU A 104 -4.54 31.85 7.93
C GLU A 104 -3.40 32.67 7.30
N HIS A 105 -3.76 33.70 6.55
CA HIS A 105 -2.77 34.45 5.77
C HIS A 105 -1.99 35.46 6.62
N GLU A 106 -2.53 35.80 7.79
CA GLU A 106 -1.90 36.66 8.78
C GLU A 106 -1.22 35.78 9.84
N GLY A 107 0.12 35.83 9.91
CA GLY A 107 0.89 35.07 10.92
C GLY A 107 1.36 33.69 10.45
N ASP A 108 0.44 32.74 10.20
CA ASP A 108 0.76 31.31 10.03
C ASP A 108 1.69 30.99 8.85
N LEU A 109 1.64 31.78 7.79
CA LEU A 109 2.47 31.57 6.59
C LEU A 109 3.96 31.85 6.84
N TRP A 110 4.27 32.78 7.75
CA TRP A 110 5.59 33.39 7.87
C TRP A 110 6.17 33.33 9.28
N TRP A 111 5.39 32.99 10.29
CA TRP A 111 5.77 32.95 11.69
C TRP A 111 5.19 31.72 12.39
N GLY A 112 5.97 31.05 13.23
CA GLY A 112 5.46 29.91 13.99
C GLY A 112 6.47 29.25 14.91
N GLU A 113 5.99 28.32 15.72
CA GLU A 113 6.80 27.53 16.65
C GLU A 113 7.68 26.54 15.87
N THR A 114 9.00 26.68 16.02
CA THR A 114 9.98 25.84 15.33
C THR A 114 10.63 24.81 16.25
N LYS A 115 10.52 25.01 17.57
CA LYS A 115 11.14 24.13 18.56
C LYS A 115 10.39 24.17 19.88
N VAL A 116 10.18 22.98 20.44
CA VAL A 116 9.75 22.79 21.83
C VAL A 116 10.79 21.96 22.56
N VAL A 117 11.31 22.47 23.67
CA VAL A 117 12.24 21.74 24.54
C VAL A 117 11.55 21.48 25.86
N ALA A 118 11.31 20.21 26.15
CA ALA A 118 10.88 19.79 27.48
C ALA A 118 12.10 19.75 28.42
N LYS A 119 12.04 20.49 29.52
CA LYS A 119 12.98 20.45 30.63
C LYS A 119 12.26 19.87 31.84
N ASP A 120 12.72 18.74 32.32
CA ASP A 120 12.14 18.14 33.52
C ASP A 120 12.83 18.75 34.75
N ASN A 121 12.07 19.52 35.54
CA ASN A 121 12.56 20.09 36.79
C ASN A 121 12.00 19.28 37.98
N PRO A 122 12.86 18.65 38.81
CA PRO A 122 12.41 17.85 39.94
C PRO A 122 11.53 18.59 40.97
N GLU A 123 11.63 19.91 41.07
CA GLU A 123 10.84 20.73 42.02
C GLU A 123 9.63 21.41 41.39
N LEU A 124 9.69 21.74 40.09
CA LEU A 124 8.67 22.53 39.39
C LEU A 124 7.88 21.74 38.34
N GLY A 125 8.21 20.45 38.13
CA GLY A 125 7.62 19.61 37.10
C GLY A 125 8.15 19.89 35.70
N ALA A 126 7.48 19.34 34.68
CA ALA A 126 7.86 19.52 33.29
C ALA A 126 7.66 20.97 32.82
N GLN A 127 8.73 21.61 32.40
CA GLN A 127 8.74 22.93 31.77
C GLN A 127 8.98 22.80 30.26
N PHE A 128 8.38 23.70 29.48
CA PHE A 128 8.53 23.70 28.04
C PHE A 128 9.04 25.06 27.56
N ASP A 129 10.24 25.07 26.96
CA ASP A 129 10.74 26.23 26.24
C ASP A 129 10.28 26.15 24.78
N ARG A 130 9.62 27.21 24.32
CA ARG A 130 9.13 27.34 22.94
C ARG A 130 9.97 28.38 22.20
N THR A 131 10.37 28.08 20.98
CA THR A 131 11.05 29.02 20.09
C THR A 131 10.17 29.27 18.88
N GLU A 132 9.82 30.54 18.66
CA GLU A 132 9.11 31.00 17.48
C GLU A 132 10.05 31.77 16.57
N GLU A 133 9.98 31.49 15.27
CA GLU A 133 10.82 32.14 14.27
C GLU A 133 10.01 32.51 13.03
N ALA A 134 10.48 33.54 12.31
CA ALA A 134 9.97 33.86 10.98
C ALA A 134 10.49 32.82 9.97
N ARG A 135 9.68 31.83 9.62
CA ARG A 135 9.99 30.82 8.59
C ARG A 135 8.76 30.49 7.77
N GLN A 136 9.01 30.04 6.54
CA GLN A 136 7.96 29.51 5.68
C GLN A 136 7.25 28.32 6.35
N HIS A 137 5.92 28.35 6.34
CA HIS A 137 5.12 27.25 6.86
C HIS A 137 5.47 25.92 6.19
N ILE A 138 5.57 24.85 6.99
CA ILE A 138 6.05 23.53 6.53
C ILE A 138 5.22 22.96 5.37
N VAL A 139 3.90 23.19 5.37
CA VAL A 139 3.02 22.74 4.29
C VAL A 139 3.39 23.40 2.96
N TYR A 140 3.77 24.69 2.98
CA TYR A 140 4.19 25.42 1.79
C TYR A 140 5.55 24.92 1.27
N ALA A 141 6.49 24.65 2.19
CA ALA A 141 7.77 24.04 1.83
C ALA A 141 7.59 22.62 1.24
N MET A 142 6.68 21.83 1.81
CA MET A 142 6.30 20.52 1.28
C MET A 142 5.66 20.63 -0.10
N LEU A 143 4.79 21.62 -0.32
CA LEU A 143 4.14 21.85 -1.61
C LEU A 143 5.17 22.12 -2.71
N HIS A 144 6.11 23.03 -2.49
CA HIS A 144 7.18 23.30 -3.48
C HIS A 144 7.99 22.05 -3.79
N LYS A 145 8.41 21.31 -2.74
CA LYS A 145 9.14 20.07 -2.92
C LYS A 145 8.36 19.03 -3.72
N ALA A 146 7.05 18.92 -3.48
CA ALA A 146 6.18 18.01 -4.22
C ALA A 146 6.03 18.43 -5.69
N GLN A 147 5.93 19.74 -5.97
CA GLN A 147 5.89 20.28 -7.33
C GLN A 147 7.20 20.01 -8.10
N ASP A 148 8.35 20.23 -7.47
CA ASP A 148 9.66 19.92 -8.07
C ASP A 148 9.81 18.43 -8.38
N GLN A 149 9.37 17.57 -7.46
CA GLN A 149 9.36 16.13 -7.66
C GLN A 149 8.43 15.72 -8.80
N LEU A 150 7.21 16.29 -8.87
CA LEU A 150 6.27 16.01 -9.94
C LEU A 150 6.86 16.38 -11.31
N ALA A 151 7.41 17.59 -11.43
CA ALA A 151 8.04 18.04 -12.67
C ALA A 151 9.19 17.12 -13.09
N ARG A 152 10.02 16.70 -12.13
CA ARG A 152 11.12 15.77 -12.38
C ARG A 152 10.62 14.40 -12.82
N TYR A 153 9.64 13.81 -12.14
CA TYR A 153 9.11 12.49 -12.50
C TYR A 153 8.42 12.50 -13.86
N ALA A 154 7.67 13.56 -14.18
CA ALA A 154 7.08 13.75 -15.49
C ALA A 154 8.17 13.83 -16.58
N ALA A 155 9.22 14.62 -16.35
CA ALA A 155 10.34 14.73 -17.29
C ALA A 155 11.07 13.39 -17.50
N GLU A 156 11.35 12.63 -16.44
CA GLU A 156 11.98 11.31 -16.55
C GLU A 156 11.07 10.28 -17.26
N THR A 157 9.76 10.34 -17.04
CA THR A 157 8.78 9.48 -17.72
C THR A 157 8.77 9.73 -19.23
N LEU A 158 8.77 11.01 -19.63
CA LEU A 158 8.86 11.42 -21.03
C LEU A 158 10.20 11.01 -21.65
N LYS A 159 11.31 11.25 -20.94
CA LYS A 159 12.66 10.89 -21.38
C LYS A 159 12.85 9.38 -21.54
N ALA A 160 12.22 8.59 -20.69
CA ALA A 160 12.22 7.13 -20.78
C ALA A 160 11.36 6.60 -21.95
N GLY A 161 10.68 7.48 -22.70
CA GLY A 161 9.85 7.10 -23.85
C GLY A 161 8.69 6.20 -23.45
N VAL A 162 8.15 6.38 -22.24
CA VAL A 162 7.08 5.54 -21.71
C VAL A 162 5.83 5.61 -22.59
N ASP A 163 5.46 6.81 -23.05
CA ASP A 163 4.30 7.00 -23.93
C ASP A 163 4.48 6.27 -25.26
N GLU A 164 5.64 6.44 -25.90
CA GLU A 164 5.94 5.72 -27.14
C GLU A 164 5.96 4.21 -26.93
N ARG A 165 6.45 3.73 -25.77
CA ARG A 165 6.44 2.31 -25.43
C ARG A 165 5.01 1.80 -25.25
N GLN A 166 4.13 2.55 -24.59
CA GLN A 166 2.73 2.19 -24.44
C GLN A 166 2.03 2.11 -25.81
N VAL A 167 2.26 3.09 -26.68
CA VAL A 167 1.75 3.08 -28.06
C VAL A 167 2.27 1.86 -28.82
N ARG A 168 3.59 1.60 -28.80
CA ARG A 168 4.18 0.42 -29.47
C ARG A 168 3.64 -0.90 -28.94
N VAL A 169 3.38 -1.02 -27.63
CA VAL A 169 2.77 -2.22 -27.04
C VAL A 169 1.32 -2.37 -27.52
N ALA A 170 0.56 -1.28 -27.54
CA ALA A 170 -0.82 -1.28 -28.04
C ALA A 170 -0.88 -1.65 -29.53
N GLU A 171 -0.01 -1.07 -30.36
CA GLU A 171 0.11 -1.36 -31.79
C GLU A 171 0.46 -2.83 -32.03
N ARG A 172 1.51 -3.36 -31.38
CA ARG A 172 1.90 -4.77 -31.49
C ARG A 172 0.80 -5.72 -31.02
N THR A 173 0.05 -5.34 -29.98
CA THR A 173 -1.10 -6.11 -29.53
C THR A 173 -2.20 -6.12 -30.59
N GLY A 174 -2.47 -4.98 -31.23
CA GLY A 174 -3.37 -4.87 -32.37
C GLY A 174 -2.97 -5.76 -33.55
N GLU A 175 -1.69 -5.72 -33.95
CA GLU A 175 -1.13 -6.59 -35.00
C GLU A 175 -1.32 -8.08 -34.68
N GLN A 176 -1.10 -8.48 -33.43
CA GLN A 176 -1.30 -9.86 -32.99
C GLN A 176 -2.77 -10.28 -33.06
N PHE A 177 -3.69 -9.42 -32.63
CA PHE A 177 -5.13 -9.69 -32.75
C PHE A 177 -5.56 -9.83 -34.21
N GLU A 178 -5.09 -8.96 -35.10
CA GLU A 178 -5.36 -9.03 -36.53
C GLU A 178 -4.87 -10.36 -37.13
N ALA A 179 -3.64 -10.78 -36.79
CA ALA A 179 -3.07 -12.04 -37.25
C ALA A 179 -3.89 -13.25 -36.78
N VAL A 180 -4.34 -13.24 -35.52
CA VAL A 180 -5.19 -14.30 -34.94
C VAL A 180 -6.55 -14.36 -35.64
N LEU A 181 -7.20 -13.21 -35.83
CA LEU A 181 -8.52 -13.13 -36.47
C LEU A 181 -8.46 -13.57 -37.94
N THR A 182 -7.43 -13.15 -38.67
CA THR A 182 -7.22 -13.54 -40.07
C THR A 182 -6.97 -15.05 -40.19
N SER A 183 -6.15 -15.60 -39.29
CA SER A 183 -5.89 -17.04 -39.24
C SER A 183 -7.15 -17.82 -38.90
N LEU A 184 -7.97 -17.34 -37.96
CA LEU A 184 -9.25 -17.95 -37.59
C LEU A 184 -10.24 -17.94 -38.77
N LEU A 185 -10.43 -16.79 -39.43
CA LEU A 185 -11.34 -16.67 -40.57
C LEU A 185 -10.93 -17.59 -41.71
N THR A 186 -9.62 -17.76 -41.93
CA THR A 186 -9.09 -18.71 -42.89
C THR A 186 -9.34 -20.15 -42.46
N ALA A 187 -9.10 -20.49 -41.18
CA ALA A 187 -9.29 -21.84 -40.65
C ALA A 187 -10.75 -22.32 -40.72
N ILE A 188 -11.73 -21.40 -40.60
CA ILE A 188 -13.15 -21.72 -40.74
C ILE A 188 -13.66 -21.67 -42.19
N ASN A 189 -12.76 -21.43 -43.17
CA ASN A 189 -13.11 -21.20 -44.57
C ASN A 189 -14.18 -20.12 -44.75
N ALA A 190 -14.01 -18.98 -44.06
CA ALA A 190 -14.94 -17.87 -44.20
C ALA A 190 -15.06 -17.43 -45.66
N THR A 191 -16.29 -17.26 -46.12
CA THR A 191 -16.56 -16.78 -47.48
C THR A 191 -16.10 -15.33 -47.66
N PRO A 192 -15.86 -14.86 -48.90
CA PRO A 192 -15.48 -13.47 -49.15
C PRO A 192 -16.49 -12.44 -48.63
N GLU A 193 -17.78 -12.79 -48.57
CA GLU A 193 -18.82 -11.95 -47.98
C GLU A 193 -18.65 -11.86 -46.45
N GLN A 194 -18.44 -13.00 -45.79
CA GLN A 194 -18.22 -13.06 -44.33
C GLN A 194 -16.93 -12.34 -43.91
N MET A 195 -15.87 -12.41 -44.72
CA MET A 195 -14.63 -11.65 -44.47
C MET A 195 -14.86 -10.14 -44.56
N ARG A 196 -15.68 -9.67 -45.52
CA ARG A 196 -16.05 -8.25 -45.63
C ARG A 196 -16.86 -7.78 -44.43
N THR A 197 -17.85 -8.56 -43.99
CA THR A 197 -18.62 -8.26 -42.79
C THR A 197 -17.73 -8.21 -41.55
N ALA A 198 -16.80 -9.17 -41.40
CA ALA A 198 -15.87 -9.22 -40.28
C ALA A 198 -14.97 -7.98 -40.24
N ALA A 199 -14.43 -7.54 -41.38
CA ALA A 199 -13.55 -6.37 -41.46
C ALA A 199 -14.23 -5.06 -40.97
N THR A 200 -15.54 -4.92 -41.16
CA THR A 200 -16.31 -3.77 -40.64
C THR A 200 -16.77 -3.93 -39.19
N GLU A 201 -17.21 -5.13 -38.79
CA GLU A 201 -17.81 -5.33 -37.46
C GLU A 201 -16.76 -5.49 -36.35
N ILE A 202 -15.62 -6.13 -36.63
CA ILE A 202 -14.58 -6.38 -35.62
C ILE A 202 -14.07 -5.07 -34.99
N PRO A 203 -13.68 -4.03 -35.75
CA PRO A 203 -13.24 -2.77 -35.15
C PRO A 203 -14.31 -2.05 -34.34
N ARG A 204 -15.60 -2.26 -34.66
CA ARG A 204 -16.72 -1.71 -33.88
C ARG A 204 -16.83 -2.45 -32.54
N ILE A 205 -16.86 -3.78 -32.58
CA ILE A 205 -16.95 -4.65 -31.40
C ILE A 205 -15.76 -4.42 -30.45
N LEU A 206 -14.54 -4.29 -30.99
CA LEU A 206 -13.35 -4.03 -30.17
C LEU A 206 -13.40 -2.66 -29.48
N ARG A 207 -13.93 -1.62 -30.14
CA ARG A 207 -14.12 -0.30 -29.52
C ARG A 207 -15.19 -0.33 -28.43
N ASP A 208 -16.30 -1.02 -28.66
CA ASP A 208 -17.36 -1.19 -27.67
C ASP A 208 -16.84 -1.95 -26.43
N ALA A 209 -16.03 -2.99 -26.62
CA ALA A 209 -15.39 -3.74 -25.55
C ALA A 209 -14.34 -2.92 -24.78
N ALA A 210 -13.55 -2.09 -25.46
CA ALA A 210 -12.54 -1.23 -24.83
C ALA A 210 -13.14 0.00 -24.11
N GLY A 211 -14.29 0.49 -24.57
CA GLY A 211 -15.04 1.57 -23.91
C GLY A 211 -15.85 1.13 -22.68
N GLY A 212 -16.04 -0.19 -22.51
CA GLY A 212 -16.77 -0.80 -21.41
C GLY A 212 -15.94 -0.93 -20.13
N ARG A 213 -15.73 0.17 -19.40
CA ARG A 213 -15.52 0.13 -17.95
C ARG A 213 -16.90 0.20 -17.27
N THR A 214 -17.44 -0.95 -16.91
CA THR A 214 -18.39 -1.11 -15.79
C THR A 214 -17.66 -1.79 -14.64
#